data_AF-A0A3P1BV76-F1
#
_entry.id   AF-A0A3P1BV76-F1
#
_cell.length_a   1.000
_cell.length_b   1.000
_cell.length_c   1.000
_cell.angle_alpha   90.00
_cell.angle_beta   90.00
_cell.angle_gamma   90.00
#
_symmetry.space_group_name_H-M   'P 1'
#
loop_
_entity.id
_entity.type
_entity.pdbx_description
1 polymer ?
#
loop_
_entity_poly.entity_id
_entity_poly.type
_entity_poly.pdbx_seq_one_letter_code
_entity_poly.pdbx_strand_id
1 'polypeptide(L)'
;MLQKKNISISSVTFFFLISGPIWYLNDFPFIRLIICVFLYIFLYKFSDFIYNKLIRLQNKLLLIFTSIGFALLHIFNFSHFQFFLFPIYLIYILPQFFLGLILGIVRLKNGFFWSVLLHILINGSVTWPKLFTHG
;
A
#
# COMPACT_ATOMS: atom_id res chain seq x y z
N MET A 1 -5.22 -3.73 18.60
CA MET A 1 -6.00 -4.78 17.90
C MET A 1 -6.26 -4.26 16.50
N LEU A 2 -5.62 -4.82 15.47
CA LEU A 2 -5.96 -4.50 14.08
C LEU A 2 -7.44 -4.81 13.90
N GLN A 3 -8.28 -3.78 13.83
CA GLN A 3 -9.71 -3.97 13.68
C GLN A 3 -9.94 -4.69 12.35
N LYS A 4 -10.72 -5.77 12.35
CA LYS A 4 -11.08 -6.61 11.18
C LYS A 4 -11.33 -5.79 9.91
N LYS A 5 -12.05 -4.68 10.10
CA LYS A 5 -12.34 -3.65 9.09
C LYS A 5 -11.08 -3.17 8.36
N ASN A 6 -10.01 -2.84 9.08
CA ASN A 6 -8.78 -2.29 8.49
C ASN A 6 -8.06 -3.30 7.59
N ILE A 7 -8.09 -4.58 7.93
CA ILE A 7 -7.46 -5.64 7.12
C ILE A 7 -8.26 -5.81 5.83
N SER A 8 -9.58 -6.01 5.94
CA SER A 8 -10.46 -6.17 4.79
C SER A 8 -10.41 -4.97 3.85
N ILE A 9 -10.49 -3.74 4.38
CA ILE A 9 -10.38 -2.52 3.59
C ILE A 9 -9.04 -2.45 2.87
N SER A 10 -7.92 -2.71 3.55
CA SER A 10 -6.60 -2.62 2.91
C SER A 10 -6.45 -3.61 1.76
N SER A 11 -6.89 -4.86 1.94
CA SER A 11 -6.80 -5.90 0.91
C SER A 11 -7.70 -5.60 -0.29
N VAL A 12 -8.92 -5.09 -0.04
CA VAL A 12 -9.86 -4.71 -1.09
C VAL A 12 -9.34 -3.50 -1.87
N THR A 13 -8.83 -2.48 -1.17
CA THR A 13 -8.22 -1.31 -1.81
C THR A 13 -7.00 -1.72 -2.64
N PHE A 14 -6.15 -2.61 -2.12
CA PHE A 14 -5.01 -3.14 -2.87
C PHE A 14 -5.44 -3.87 -4.15
N PHE A 15 -6.42 -4.77 -4.06
CA PHE A 15 -6.99 -5.45 -5.22
C PHE A 15 -7.58 -4.46 -6.23
N PHE A 16 -8.32 -3.46 -5.76
CA PHE A 16 -8.90 -2.44 -6.62
C PHE A 16 -7.83 -1.66 -7.39
N LEU A 17 -6.73 -1.29 -6.72
CA LEU A 17 -5.64 -0.50 -7.32
C LEU A 17 -4.81 -1.31 -8.34
N ILE A 18 -4.62 -2.61 -8.12
CA ILE A 18 -3.80 -3.45 -9.02
C ILE A 18 -4.58 -4.06 -10.18
N SER A 19 -5.91 -4.20 -10.05
CA SER A 19 -6.76 -4.86 -11.05
C SER A 19 -7.05 -4.00 -12.29
N GLY A 20 -6.58 -2.75 -12.33
CA GLY A 20 -6.61 -1.93 -13.54
C GLY A 20 -6.54 -0.43 -13.26
N PRO A 21 -6.37 0.40 -14.30
CA PRO A 21 -6.36 1.84 -14.15
C PRO A 21 -7.66 2.36 -13.51
N ILE A 22 -7.52 3.39 -12.68
CA ILE A 22 -8.63 4.01 -11.95
C ILE A 22 -9.45 4.92 -12.87
N TRP A 23 -8.76 5.55 -13.84
CA TRP A 23 -9.30 6.62 -14.69
C TRP A 23 -9.98 6.12 -15.98
N TYR A 24 -9.75 4.87 -16.37
CA TYR A 24 -10.44 4.25 -17.50
C TYR A 24 -11.72 3.58 -16.99
N LEU A 25 -12.84 4.31 -17.10
CA LEU A 25 -14.19 3.85 -16.74
C LEU A 25 -14.87 3.06 -17.88
N ASN A 26 -14.13 2.46 -18.82
CA ASN A 26 -14.75 1.68 -19.89
C ASN A 26 -14.93 0.20 -19.50
N ASP A 27 -16.09 -0.33 -19.91
CA ASP A 27 -16.64 -1.69 -19.90
C ASP A 27 -16.63 -2.53 -18.60
N PHE A 28 -15.73 -2.28 -17.64
CA PHE A 28 -15.56 -3.12 -16.44
C PHE A 28 -15.60 -2.44 -15.04
N PRO A 29 -15.98 -1.15 -14.85
CA PRO A 29 -15.91 -0.55 -13.51
C PRO A 29 -16.88 -1.20 -12.51
N PHE A 30 -18.08 -1.60 -12.96
CA PHE A 30 -19.10 -2.19 -12.10
C PHE A 30 -18.76 -3.61 -11.63
N ILE A 31 -18.25 -4.47 -12.52
CA ILE A 31 -17.83 -5.84 -12.16
C ILE A 31 -16.70 -5.79 -11.13
N ARG A 32 -15.71 -4.90 -11.35
CA ARG A 32 -14.61 -4.70 -10.39
C ARG A 32 -15.12 -4.25 -9.01
N LEU A 33 -16.08 -3.33 -8.97
CA LEU A 33 -16.70 -2.88 -7.71
C LEU A 33 -17.48 -4.01 -7.02
N ILE A 34 -18.26 -4.79 -7.78
CA ILE A 34 -19.00 -5.94 -7.25
C ILE A 34 -18.02 -6.96 -6.65
N ILE A 35 -16.94 -7.30 -7.36
CA ILE A 35 -15.88 -8.18 -6.86
C ILE A 35 -15.27 -7.62 -5.57
N CYS A 36 -14.98 -6.31 -5.51
CA CYS A 36 -14.46 -5.66 -4.30
C CYS A 36 -15.41 -5.78 -3.11
N VAL A 37 -16.73 -5.61 -3.33
CA VAL A 37 -17.75 -5.77 -2.28
C VAL A 37 -17.81 -7.22 -1.81
N PHE A 38 -17.82 -8.20 -2.73
CA PHE A 38 -17.78 -9.61 -2.37
C PHE A 38 -16.51 -9.98 -1.60
N LEU A 39 -15.34 -9.54 -2.06
CA LEU A 39 -14.06 -9.71 -1.37
C LEU A 39 -14.07 -9.08 0.02
N TYR A 40 -14.64 -7.88 0.16
CA TYR A 40 -14.77 -7.21 1.44
C TYR A 40 -15.60 -8.06 2.42
N ILE A 41 -16.79 -8.50 2.00
CA ILE A 41 -17.69 -9.31 2.84
C ILE A 41 -17.02 -10.63 3.22
N PHE A 42 -16.39 -11.30 2.26
CA PHE A 42 -15.66 -12.55 2.49
C PHE A 42 -14.53 -12.36 3.50
N LEU A 43 -13.62 -11.41 3.25
CA LEU A 43 -12.50 -11.12 4.14
C LEU A 43 -12.96 -10.66 5.52
N TYR A 44 -14.04 -9.89 5.61
CA TYR A 44 -14.61 -9.45 6.88
C TYR A 44 -15.14 -10.64 7.70
N LYS A 45 -15.92 -11.54 7.09
CA LYS A 45 -16.42 -12.76 7.76
C LYS A 45 -15.31 -13.70 8.19
N PHE A 46 -14.28 -13.90 7.37
CA PHE A 46 -13.17 -14.81 7.66
C PHE A 46 -11.98 -14.13 8.36
N SER A 47 -12.11 -12.85 8.73
CA SER A 47 -11.02 -12.05 9.31
C SER A 47 -10.48 -12.62 10.63
N ASP A 48 -11.33 -13.22 11.48
CA ASP A 48 -10.88 -13.85 12.73
C ASP A 48 -9.96 -15.04 12.48
N PHE A 49 -10.32 -15.89 11.52
CA PHE A 49 -9.53 -17.04 11.14
C PHE A 49 -8.17 -16.61 10.57
N ILE A 50 -8.19 -15.65 9.63
CA ILE A 50 -6.97 -15.10 9.03
C ILE A 50 -6.12 -14.41 10.12
N TYR A 51 -6.73 -13.59 10.97
CA TYR A 51 -6.01 -12.85 12.00
C TYR A 51 -5.36 -13.76 13.03
N ASN A 52 -6.11 -14.73 13.56
CA ASN A 52 -5.62 -15.61 14.61
C ASN A 52 -4.57 -16.61 14.11
N LYS A 53 -4.67 -17.06 12.85
CA LYS A 53 -3.76 -18.06 12.28
C LYS A 53 -2.53 -17.46 11.57
N LEU A 54 -2.69 -16.36 10.83
CA LEU A 54 -1.62 -15.75 10.03
C LEU A 54 -0.99 -14.51 10.68
N ILE A 55 -1.77 -13.67 11.36
CA ILE A 55 -1.32 -12.31 11.73
C ILE A 55 -0.84 -12.24 13.19
N ARG A 56 -1.48 -13.00 14.11
CA ARG A 56 -1.18 -12.96 15.55
C ARG A 56 0.26 -13.35 15.89
N LEU A 57 0.90 -14.19 15.08
CA LEU A 57 2.25 -14.72 15.36
C LEU A 57 3.40 -13.79 14.94
N GLN A 58 3.20 -12.80 14.06
CA GLN A 58 4.33 -12.15 13.37
C GLN A 58 4.14 -10.67 12.99
N ASN A 59 3.39 -9.86 13.76
CA ASN A 59 3.15 -8.44 13.43
C ASN A 59 4.42 -7.62 13.08
N LYS A 60 5.55 -7.89 13.73
CA LYS A 60 6.84 -7.21 13.44
C LYS A 60 7.45 -7.66 12.10
N LEU A 61 7.50 -8.97 11.85
CA LEU A 61 8.03 -9.50 10.60
C LEU A 61 7.13 -9.11 9.43
N LEU A 62 5.81 -9.19 9.60
CA LEU A 62 4.86 -8.73 8.60
C LEU A 62 5.09 -7.26 8.26
N LEU A 63 5.23 -6.40 9.27
CA LEU A 63 5.55 -4.98 9.07
C LEU A 63 6.84 -4.79 8.26
N ILE A 64 7.91 -5.52 8.61
CA ILE A 64 9.20 -5.46 7.90
C ILE A 64 9.03 -5.92 6.45
N PHE A 65 8.45 -7.10 6.21
CA PHE A 65 8.24 -7.64 4.86
C PHE A 65 7.38 -6.74 4.00
N THR A 66 6.28 -6.19 4.55
CA THR A 66 5.45 -5.24 3.80
C THR A 66 6.18 -3.94 3.50
N SER A 67 7.09 -3.50 4.38
CA SER A 67 7.90 -2.28 4.17
C SER A 67 8.99 -2.52 3.12
N ILE A 68 9.60 -3.71 3.10
CA ILE A 68 10.53 -4.13 2.05
C ILE A 68 9.81 -4.17 0.71
N GLY A 69 8.66 -4.85 0.64
CA GLY A 69 7.86 -4.91 -0.59
C GLY A 69 7.45 -3.53 -1.09
N PHE A 70 7.03 -2.65 -0.19
CA PHE A 70 6.73 -1.25 -0.52
C PHE A 70 7.94 -0.51 -1.09
N ALA A 71 9.12 -0.63 -0.48
CA ALA A 71 10.35 -0.03 -0.98
C ALA A 71 10.76 -0.57 -2.36
N LEU A 72 10.70 -1.90 -2.55
CA LEU A 72 11.07 -2.56 -3.80
C LEU A 72 10.18 -2.13 -4.98
N LEU A 73 8.88 -1.89 -4.75
CA LEU A 73 7.99 -1.38 -5.79
C LEU A 73 8.43 0.01 -6.31
N HIS A 74 9.14 0.80 -5.50
CA HIS A 74 9.64 2.12 -5.92
C HIS A 74 10.88 2.06 -6.82
N ILE A 75 11.50 0.88 -6.99
CA ILE A 75 12.53 0.70 -8.02
C ILE A 75 11.95 0.98 -9.42
N PHE A 76 10.66 0.70 -9.64
CA PHE A 76 10.00 0.96 -10.91
C PHE A 76 9.75 2.45 -11.20
N ASN A 77 10.03 3.35 -10.26
CA ASN A 77 9.93 4.80 -10.49
C ASN A 77 11.14 5.37 -11.26
N PHE A 78 12.22 4.60 -11.44
CA PHE A 78 13.37 5.02 -12.23
C PHE A 78 13.08 4.80 -13.73
N SER A 79 13.10 5.87 -14.53
CA SER A 79 12.76 5.84 -15.96
C SER A 79 13.73 5.04 -16.83
N HIS A 80 14.98 4.87 -16.39
CA HIS A 80 16.03 4.15 -17.10
C HIS A 80 16.69 3.13 -16.17
N PHE A 81 16.01 2.01 -15.94
CA PHE A 81 16.53 0.96 -15.07
C PHE A 81 17.75 0.28 -15.68
N GLN A 82 18.89 0.33 -14.99
CA GLN A 82 20.13 -0.32 -15.38
C GLN A 82 20.49 -1.38 -14.34
N PHE A 83 20.51 -2.65 -14.75
CA PHE A 83 20.76 -3.79 -13.84
C PHE A 83 22.06 -3.66 -13.04
N PHE A 84 23.12 -3.10 -13.64
CA PHE A 84 24.40 -2.90 -12.96
C PHE A 84 24.30 -1.93 -11.77
N LEU A 85 23.36 -0.99 -11.80
CA LEU A 85 23.10 -0.03 -10.72
C LEU A 85 22.14 -0.58 -9.66
N PHE A 86 21.76 -1.86 -9.71
CA PHE A 86 20.82 -2.43 -8.74
C PHE A 86 21.20 -2.20 -7.27
N PRO A 87 22.47 -2.37 -6.84
CA PRO A 87 22.87 -2.07 -5.47
C PRO A 87 22.63 -0.60 -5.08
N ILE A 88 22.80 0.32 -6.02
CA ILE A 88 22.57 1.76 -5.81
C ILE A 88 21.08 2.05 -5.67
N TYR A 89 20.22 1.39 -6.46
CA TYR A 89 18.77 1.53 -6.31
C TYR A 89 18.28 1.08 -4.92
N LEU A 90 18.88 0.04 -4.34
CA LEU A 90 18.56 -0.39 -2.97
C LEU A 90 18.84 0.71 -1.92
N ILE A 91 19.88 1.52 -2.14
CA ILE A 91 20.19 2.66 -1.29
C ILE A 91 19.16 3.77 -1.51
N TYR A 92 18.80 4.06 -2.76
CA TYR A 92 17.82 5.11 -3.08
C TYR A 92 16.40 4.83 -2.59
N ILE A 93 16.00 3.56 -2.46
CA ILE A 93 14.69 3.17 -1.92
C ILE A 93 14.66 3.06 -0.40
N LEU A 94 15.78 3.29 0.28
CA LEU A 94 15.86 3.20 1.74
C LEU A 94 14.91 4.18 2.47
N PRO A 95 14.74 5.44 2.01
CA PRO A 95 13.71 6.33 2.56
C PRO A 95 12.30 5.72 2.46
N GLN A 96 11.99 5.02 1.37
CA GLN A 96 10.70 4.37 1.14
C GLN A 96 10.52 3.18 2.09
N PHE A 97 11.58 2.43 2.40
CA PHE A 97 11.53 1.40 3.44
C PHE A 97 11.15 1.99 4.81
N PHE A 98 11.83 3.05 5.25
CA PHE A 98 11.51 3.71 6.53
C PHE A 98 10.12 4.33 6.53
N LEU A 99 9.70 4.92 5.41
CA LEU A 99 8.35 5.42 5.23
C LEU A 99 7.32 4.29 5.37
N GLY A 100 7.58 3.12 4.75
CA GLY A 100 6.74 1.93 4.90
C GLY A 100 6.58 1.49 6.36
N LEU A 101 7.66 1.53 7.15
CA LEU A 101 7.61 1.23 8.59
C LEU A 101 6.73 2.25 9.33
N ILE A 102 6.94 3.55 9.10
CA ILE A 102 6.16 4.63 9.75
C ILE A 102 4.68 4.49 9.40
N LEU A 103 4.36 4.34 8.11
CA LEU A 103 3.00 4.18 7.62
C LEU A 103 2.33 2.93 8.19
N GLY A 104 3.08 1.83 8.29
CA GLY A 104 2.61 0.59 8.90
C GLY A 104 2.32 0.75 10.40
N ILE A 105 3.18 1.44 11.15
CA ILE A 105 2.96 1.73 12.58
C ILE A 105 1.72 2.63 12.76
N VAL A 106 1.59 3.69 11.96
CA VAL A 106 0.40 4.56 11.97
C VAL A 106 -0.85 3.77 11.63
N ARG A 107 -0.79 2.85 10.66
CA ARG A 107 -1.92 1.96 10.33
C ARG A 107 -2.32 1.07 11.50
N LEU A 108 -1.35 0.50 12.22
CA LEU A 108 -1.60 -0.38 13.36
C LEU A 108 -2.21 0.37 14.55
N LYS A 109 -1.82 1.63 14.77
CA LYS A 109 -2.25 2.45 15.91
C LYS A 109 -3.52 3.26 15.63
N ASN A 110 -3.62 3.88 14.46
CA ASN A 110 -4.65 4.86 14.11
C ASN A 110 -5.64 4.32 13.07
N GLY A 111 -5.23 3.35 12.26
CA GLY A 111 -6.08 2.72 11.23
C GLY A 111 -5.66 3.06 9.80
N PHE A 112 -6.36 2.46 8.83
CA PHE A 112 -6.00 2.52 7.41
C PHE A 112 -6.01 3.95 6.86
N PHE A 113 -7.09 4.70 7.09
CA PHE A 113 -7.26 6.04 6.51
C PHE A 113 -6.17 7.02 6.96
N TRP A 114 -5.76 6.98 8.23
CA TRP A 114 -4.69 7.84 8.74
C TRP A 114 -3.35 7.57 8.08
N SER A 115 -3.06 6.29 7.81
CA SER A 115 -1.86 5.89 7.07
C SER A 115 -1.91 6.41 5.63
N VAL A 116 -3.06 6.29 4.95
CA VAL A 116 -3.24 6.81 3.58
C VAL A 116 -3.10 8.32 3.52
N LEU A 117 -3.73 9.07 4.43
CA LEU A 117 -3.64 10.53 4.47
C LEU A 117 -2.19 10.99 4.68
N LEU A 118 -1.47 10.37 5.62
CA LEU A 118 -0.06 10.68 5.84
C LEU A 118 0.78 10.40 4.60
N HIS A 119 0.52 9.29 3.90
CA HIS A 119 1.21 8.95 2.67
C HIS A 119 0.97 9.99 1.56
N ILE A 120 -0.28 10.45 1.39
CA ILE A 120 -0.63 11.53 0.45
C ILE A 120 0.12 12.81 0.80
N LEU A 121 0.14 13.21 2.07
CA LEU A 121 0.81 14.43 2.52
C LEU A 121 2.33 14.40 2.26
N ILE A 122 2.98 13.28 2.58
CA ILE A 122 4.44 13.13 2.38
C ILE A 122 4.79 13.16 0.89
N ASN A 123 4.08 12.37 0.05
CA ASN A 123 4.31 12.43 -1.40
C ASN A 123 3.97 13.80 -1.99
N GLY A 124 2.89 14.42 -1.51
CA GLY A 124 2.48 15.76 -1.89
C GLY A 124 3.56 16.78 -1.59
N SER A 125 4.16 16.76 -0.39
CA SER A 125 5.22 17.71 -0.03
C SER A 125 6.46 17.66 -0.95
N VAL A 126 6.71 16.52 -1.60
CA VAL A 126 7.82 16.33 -2.53
C VAL A 126 7.41 16.65 -3.98
N THR A 127 6.16 16.37 -4.35
CA THR A 127 5.66 16.52 -5.73
C THR A 127 5.00 17.86 -6.01
N TRP A 128 4.24 18.43 -5.07
CA TRP A 128 3.52 19.69 -5.25
C TRP A 128 4.42 20.89 -5.54
N PRO A 129 5.61 21.06 -4.92
CA PRO A 129 6.50 22.16 -5.30
C PRO A 129 6.81 22.18 -6.80
N LYS A 130 6.95 21.00 -7.42
CA LYS A 130 7.21 20.88 -8.87
C LYS A 130 6.05 21.39 -9.71
N LEU A 131 4.80 21.33 -9.21
CA LEU A 131 3.63 21.89 -9.89
C LEU A 131 3.65 23.41 -9.90
N PHE A 132 4.26 24.05 -8.90
CA PHE A 132 4.32 25.50 -8.78
C PHE A 132 5.58 26.10 -9.41
N THR A 133 6.64 25.32 -9.59
CA THR A 133 7.91 25.80 -10.18
C THR A 133 8.07 25.48 -11.66
N HIS A 134 7.31 24.51 -12.18
CA HIS A 134 7.37 24.07 -13.58
C HIS A 134 5.99 23.98 -14.26
N GLY A 135 4.94 24.53 -13.61
CA GLY A 135 3.59 24.64 -14.16
C GLY A 135 3.32 25.99 -14.81
#